data_AF-A0A950E1I1-F1
#
_entry.id   AF-A0A950E1I1-F1
#
_cell.length_a   1.000
_cell.length_b   1.000
_cell.length_c   1.000
_cell.angle_alpha   90.00
_cell.angle_beta   90.00
_cell.angle_gamma   90.00
#
_symmetry.space_group_name_H-M   'P 1'
#
loop_
_entity.id
_entity.type
_entity.pdbx_description
1 polymer ?
#
loop_
_entity_poly.entity_id
_entity_poly.type
_entity_poly.pdbx_seq_one_letter_code
_entity_poly.pdbx_strand_id
1 'polypeptide(L)'
;MSLVIFLRGVNVGGHKTFRPTLLVEQLGGYGLVNIGAAGTLVARRPGRKAQFSADLRRCLPFDTEVMICTGQEFMKAASQHPFGDHLPTADIVRFLSILGTRPRLLPSVPLQLPDAGPCLLQILQVQGRFVFGTYRREMKAIGFLGKLDSLFGTPATTRNWNTIGQVLNVLQND
;
A
#
# COMPACT_ATOMS: atom_id res chain seq x y z
N MET A 1 -15.74 -10.56 -7.06
CA MET A 1 -14.30 -10.23 -7.11
C MET A 1 -14.08 -8.96 -6.33
N SER A 2 -13.27 -9.01 -5.27
CA SER A 2 -12.96 -7.86 -4.43
C SER A 2 -11.85 -6.98 -5.03
N LEU A 3 -11.84 -5.70 -4.67
CA LEU A 3 -10.75 -4.78 -4.95
C LEU A 3 -10.09 -4.33 -3.64
N VAL A 4 -8.78 -4.16 -3.66
CA VAL A 4 -8.00 -3.55 -2.57
C VAL A 4 -7.53 -2.18 -3.01
N ILE A 5 -7.77 -1.18 -2.17
CA ILE A 5 -7.59 0.23 -2.46
C ILE A 5 -6.63 0.85 -1.44
N PHE A 6 -5.66 1.61 -1.95
CA PHE A 6 -4.75 2.40 -1.13
C PHE A 6 -4.75 3.85 -1.60
N LEU A 7 -5.15 4.77 -0.73
CA LEU A 7 -5.09 6.21 -0.97
C LEU A 7 -3.71 6.74 -0.59
N ARG A 8 -3.10 7.54 -1.46
CA ARG A 8 -1.78 8.10 -1.21
C ARG A 8 -1.86 9.36 -0.35
N GLY A 9 -0.96 9.48 0.62
CA GLY A 9 -0.69 10.74 1.32
C GLY A 9 -1.87 11.32 2.12
N VAL A 10 -2.84 10.50 2.50
CA VAL A 10 -4.01 10.93 3.27
C VAL A 10 -3.74 10.85 4.76
N ASN A 11 -4.24 11.83 5.52
CA ASN A 11 -4.09 11.89 6.98
C ASN A 11 -2.63 11.84 7.47
N VAL A 12 -1.69 12.42 6.71
CA VAL A 12 -0.26 12.50 7.07
C VAL A 12 0.17 13.96 7.11
N GLY A 13 0.87 14.36 8.18
CA GLY A 13 1.43 15.72 8.31
C GLY A 13 0.38 16.84 8.30
N GLY A 14 -0.87 16.55 8.65
CA GLY A 14 -1.98 17.52 8.62
C GLY A 14 -2.58 17.78 7.23
N HIS A 15 -2.09 17.10 6.18
CA HIS A 15 -2.59 17.25 4.81
C HIS A 15 -3.61 16.17 4.44
N LYS A 16 -4.48 16.50 3.47
CA LYS A 16 -5.50 15.59 2.92
C LYS A 16 -6.29 14.89 4.04
N THR A 17 -6.70 15.68 5.01
CA THR A 17 -7.38 15.21 6.21
C THR A 17 -8.81 14.83 5.85
N PHE A 18 -9.18 13.57 6.07
CA PHE A 18 -10.56 13.10 5.89
C PHE A 18 -10.84 11.89 6.79
N ARG A 19 -12.12 11.57 6.97
CA ARG A 19 -12.57 10.40 7.73
C ARG A 19 -12.89 9.25 6.76
N PRO A 20 -12.10 8.17 6.71
CA PRO A 20 -12.38 7.04 5.83
C PRO A 20 -13.74 6.38 6.08
N THR A 21 -14.29 6.47 7.29
CA THR A 21 -15.62 5.96 7.62
C THR A 21 -16.74 6.65 6.83
N LEU A 22 -16.63 7.97 6.60
CA LEU A 22 -17.59 8.70 5.78
C LEU A 22 -17.57 8.22 4.33
N LEU A 23 -16.39 7.86 3.82
CA LEU A 23 -16.25 7.30 2.48
C LEU A 23 -16.90 5.90 2.40
N VAL A 24 -16.79 5.09 3.45
CA VAL A 24 -17.50 3.79 3.54
C VAL A 24 -19.01 3.99 3.48
N GLU A 25 -19.56 4.96 4.22
CA GLU A 25 -20.99 5.27 4.22
C GLU A 25 -21.47 5.73 2.84
N GLN A 26 -20.77 6.68 2.22
CA GLN A 26 -21.12 7.23 0.90
C GLN A 26 -21.07 6.19 -0.22
N LEU A 27 -20.20 5.19 -0.09
CA LEU A 27 -19.99 4.13 -1.07
C LEU A 27 -20.55 2.78 -0.58
N GLY A 28 -21.55 2.80 0.32
CA GLY A 28 -22.08 1.61 0.98
C GLY A 28 -22.55 0.50 0.04
N GLY A 29 -23.00 0.85 -1.17
CA GLY A 29 -23.36 -0.12 -2.22
C GLY A 29 -22.22 -1.05 -2.64
N TYR A 30 -20.97 -0.65 -2.45
CA TYR A 30 -19.78 -1.43 -2.83
C TYR A 30 -19.29 -2.38 -1.74
N GLY A 31 -19.91 -2.38 -0.54
CA GLY A 31 -19.48 -3.17 0.60
C GLY A 31 -18.03 -2.84 1.00
N LEU A 32 -17.73 -1.55 1.20
CA LEU A 32 -16.42 -1.11 1.62
C LEU A 32 -16.13 -1.49 3.07
N VAL A 33 -14.92 -1.98 3.31
CA VAL A 33 -14.35 -2.20 4.63
C VAL A 33 -13.12 -1.30 4.77
N ASN A 34 -13.11 -0.42 5.76
CA ASN A 34 -11.98 0.46 6.04
C ASN A 34 -10.99 -0.17 7.02
N ILE A 35 -9.70 0.04 6.77
CA ILE A 35 -8.60 -0.47 7.57
C ILE A 35 -7.74 0.72 8.02
N GLY A 36 -7.91 1.11 9.28
CA GLY A 36 -7.18 2.21 9.91
C GLY A 36 -7.56 3.60 9.38
N ALA A 37 -6.66 4.56 9.53
CA ALA A 37 -6.89 5.96 9.14
C ALA A 37 -6.21 6.36 7.81
N ALA A 38 -5.26 5.57 7.32
CA ALA A 38 -4.43 5.93 6.18
C ALA A 38 -5.10 5.65 4.82
N GLY A 39 -6.43 5.50 4.75
CA GLY A 39 -7.14 5.24 3.51
C GLY A 39 -6.75 3.91 2.85
N THR A 40 -6.73 2.83 3.63
CA THR A 40 -6.67 1.45 3.12
C THR A 40 -8.06 0.87 3.17
N LEU A 41 -8.58 0.39 2.04
CA LEU A 41 -9.96 -0.10 1.93
C LEU A 41 -10.01 -1.42 1.15
N VAL A 42 -11.01 -2.24 1.45
CA VAL A 42 -11.40 -3.39 0.64
C VAL A 42 -12.82 -3.19 0.15
N ALA A 43 -13.05 -3.27 -1.16
CA ALA A 43 -14.39 -3.30 -1.75
C ALA A 43 -14.76 -4.75 -2.04
N ARG A 44 -15.75 -5.28 -1.32
CA ARG A 44 -16.23 -6.67 -1.46
C ARG A 44 -17.06 -6.87 -2.72
N ARG A 45 -17.86 -5.85 -3.08
CA ARG A 45 -18.79 -5.86 -4.22
C ARG A 45 -18.56 -4.66 -5.15
N PRO A 46 -17.36 -4.51 -5.75
CA PRO A 46 -16.98 -3.33 -6.53
C PRO A 46 -17.68 -3.24 -7.90
N GLY A 47 -18.31 -4.32 -8.39
CA GLY A 47 -18.84 -4.35 -9.76
C GLY A 47 -17.75 -4.08 -10.80
N ARG A 48 -18.00 -3.17 -11.74
CA ARG A 48 -17.01 -2.77 -12.76
C ARG A 48 -15.97 -1.84 -12.16
N LYS A 49 -14.68 -2.21 -12.24
CA LYS A 49 -13.55 -1.42 -11.71
C LYS A 49 -13.58 0.06 -12.16
N ALA A 50 -13.90 0.32 -13.43
CA ALA A 50 -13.96 1.68 -13.95
C ALA A 50 -15.04 2.54 -13.26
N GLN A 51 -16.25 1.98 -13.08
CA GLN A 51 -17.35 2.65 -12.38
C GLN A 51 -16.98 2.91 -10.92
N PHE A 52 -16.52 1.88 -10.21
CA PHE A 52 -16.05 2.01 -8.83
C PHE A 52 -14.97 3.09 -8.68
N SER A 53 -14.00 3.12 -9.60
CA SER A 53 -12.91 4.10 -9.55
C SER A 53 -13.40 5.53 -9.81
N ALA A 54 -14.43 5.70 -10.63
CA ALA A 54 -15.04 7.01 -10.88
C ALA A 54 -15.82 7.48 -9.63
N ASP A 55 -16.64 6.60 -9.04
CA ASP A 55 -17.41 6.91 -7.84
C ASP A 55 -16.51 7.20 -6.64
N LEU A 56 -15.46 6.40 -6.46
CA LEU A 56 -14.45 6.64 -5.43
C LEU A 56 -13.84 8.04 -5.54
N ARG A 57 -13.41 8.44 -6.74
CA ARG A 57 -12.83 9.77 -6.96
C ARG A 57 -13.82 10.89 -6.69
N ARG A 58 -15.09 10.72 -7.06
CA ARG A 58 -16.14 11.72 -6.83
C ARG A 58 -16.44 11.92 -5.34
N CYS A 59 -16.29 10.89 -4.51
CA CYS A 59 -16.51 10.97 -3.07
C CYS A 59 -15.29 11.50 -2.29
N LEU A 60 -14.09 11.53 -2.88
CA LEU A 60 -12.91 12.05 -2.21
C LEU A 60 -12.95 13.59 -2.18
N PRO A 61 -12.70 14.23 -1.02
CA PRO A 61 -12.73 15.68 -0.90
C PRO A 61 -11.47 16.37 -1.45
N PHE A 62 -10.57 15.61 -2.07
CA PHE A 62 -9.31 16.07 -2.62
C PHE A 62 -8.87 15.16 -3.76
N ASP A 63 -8.00 15.67 -4.62
CA ASP A 63 -7.30 14.84 -5.59
C ASP A 63 -6.16 14.07 -4.93
N THR A 64 -6.05 12.78 -5.24
CA THR A 64 -4.96 11.95 -4.78
C THR A 64 -4.76 10.71 -5.65
N GLU A 65 -3.52 10.23 -5.65
CA GLU A 65 -3.19 8.95 -6.26
C GLU A 65 -3.87 7.79 -5.52
N VAL A 66 -4.45 6.88 -6.29
CA VAL A 66 -5.18 5.71 -5.77
C VAL A 66 -4.64 4.45 -6.42
N MET A 67 -4.07 3.57 -5.60
CA MET A 67 -3.62 2.26 -6.05
C MET A 67 -4.75 1.25 -5.88
N ILE A 68 -5.17 0.62 -6.98
CA ILE A 68 -6.25 -0.37 -6.99
C ILE A 68 -5.77 -1.66 -7.67
N CYS A 69 -5.77 -2.75 -6.90
CA CYS A 69 -5.51 -4.12 -7.38
C CYS A 69 -6.67 -5.05 -7.01
N THR A 70 -6.74 -6.22 -7.65
CA THR A 70 -7.76 -7.22 -7.27
C THR A 70 -7.35 -7.94 -5.98
N GLY A 71 -8.33 -8.42 -5.21
CA GLY A 71 -8.04 -9.25 -4.04
C GLY A 71 -7.20 -10.48 -4.38
N GLN A 72 -7.46 -11.11 -5.53
CA GLN A 72 -6.68 -12.25 -6.02
C GLN A 72 -5.23 -11.89 -6.34
N GLU A 73 -5.00 -10.78 -7.06
CA GLU A 73 -3.65 -10.28 -7.37
C GLU A 73 -2.89 -9.98 -6.08
N PHE A 74 -3.56 -9.33 -5.13
CA PHE A 74 -3.01 -8.97 -3.82
C PHE A 74 -2.65 -10.19 -2.97
N MET A 75 -3.57 -11.14 -2.82
CA MET A 75 -3.35 -12.37 -2.03
C MET A 75 -2.22 -13.21 -2.63
N LYS A 76 -2.17 -13.34 -3.96
CA LYS A 76 -1.10 -14.07 -4.65
C LYS A 76 0.28 -13.44 -4.40
N ALA A 77 0.37 -12.12 -4.48
CA ALA A 77 1.63 -11.43 -4.18
C ALA A 77 2.01 -11.58 -2.70
N ALA A 78 1.05 -11.39 -1.80
CA ALA A 78 1.28 -11.46 -0.37
C ALA A 78 1.73 -12.86 0.08
N SER A 79 1.21 -13.94 -0.52
CA SER A 79 1.63 -15.32 -0.18
C SER A 79 3.08 -15.63 -0.59
N GLN A 80 3.69 -14.80 -1.42
CA GLN A 80 5.06 -14.96 -1.92
C GLN A 80 6.04 -13.97 -1.24
N HIS A 81 5.68 -13.42 -0.08
CA HIS A 81 6.49 -12.40 0.60
C HIS A 81 7.90 -12.92 0.99
N PRO A 82 8.93 -12.07 0.97
CA PRO A 82 10.32 -12.48 1.26
C PRO A 82 10.68 -12.47 2.75
N PHE A 83 9.73 -12.27 3.66
CA PHE A 83 10.04 -11.94 5.07
C PHE A 83 10.54 -13.11 5.94
N GLY A 84 10.44 -14.35 5.45
CA GLY A 84 10.76 -15.55 6.23
C GLY A 84 9.92 -15.70 7.50
N ASP A 85 10.25 -16.70 8.32
CA ASP A 85 9.48 -17.07 9.51
C ASP A 85 9.86 -16.28 10.77
N HIS A 86 11.02 -15.64 10.76
CA HIS A 86 11.49 -14.86 11.90
C HIS A 86 10.63 -13.61 12.08
N LEU A 87 10.37 -13.21 13.33
CA LEU A 87 9.76 -11.91 13.61
C LEU A 87 10.81 -10.81 13.46
N PRO A 88 10.43 -9.63 12.93
CA PRO A 88 11.36 -8.49 12.88
C PRO A 88 11.67 -8.02 14.31
N THR A 89 12.87 -7.51 14.53
CA THR A 89 13.20 -6.78 15.76
C THR A 89 12.33 -5.54 15.90
N ALA A 90 12.18 -5.03 17.13
CA ALA A 90 11.28 -3.91 17.42
C ALA A 90 11.60 -2.61 16.65
N ASP A 91 12.85 -2.45 16.20
CA ASP A 91 13.32 -1.32 15.39
C ASP A 91 13.11 -1.50 13.89
N ILE A 92 12.69 -2.69 13.43
CA ILE A 92 12.50 -3.01 12.01
C ILE A 92 11.01 -3.12 11.68
N VAL A 93 10.58 -2.38 10.66
CA VAL A 93 9.22 -2.43 10.15
C VAL A 93 9.22 -3.09 8.77
N ARG A 94 8.42 -4.14 8.60
CA ARG A 94 8.11 -4.73 7.30
C ARG A 94 7.04 -3.91 6.59
N PHE A 95 7.17 -3.76 5.28
CA PHE A 95 6.21 -3.01 4.49
C PHE A 95 5.95 -3.65 3.13
N LEU A 96 4.80 -3.28 2.58
CA LEU A 96 4.47 -3.46 1.17
C LEU A 96 4.19 -2.09 0.56
N SER A 97 4.85 -1.78 -0.54
CA SER A 97 4.48 -0.65 -1.40
C SER A 97 3.75 -1.15 -2.63
N ILE A 98 2.65 -0.49 -2.96
CA ILE A 98 1.87 -0.74 -4.15
C ILE A 98 2.17 0.38 -5.13
N LEU A 99 2.68 0.01 -6.30
CA LEU A 99 2.99 0.92 -7.40
C LEU A 99 1.73 1.22 -8.22
N GLY A 100 1.59 2.48 -8.67
CA GLY A 100 0.47 2.92 -9.50
C GLY A 100 0.42 2.18 -10.84
N THR A 101 1.60 1.92 -11.43
CA THR A 101 1.77 1.12 -12.65
C THR A 101 2.87 0.09 -12.46
N ARG A 102 2.96 -0.89 -13.37
CA ARG A 102 4.09 -1.82 -13.39
C ARG A 102 5.35 -1.01 -13.79
N PRO A 103 6.43 -1.05 -13.00
CA PRO A 103 7.64 -0.32 -13.32
C PRO A 103 8.26 -0.88 -14.61
N ARG A 104 8.80 0.01 -15.45
CA ARG A 104 9.46 -0.39 -16.71
C ARG A 104 10.85 -0.96 -16.46
N LEU A 105 11.54 -0.43 -15.45
CA LEU A 105 12.86 -0.85 -15.01
C LEU A 105 12.78 -1.26 -13.55
N LEU A 106 13.42 -2.38 -13.22
CA LEU A 106 13.53 -2.85 -11.86
C LEU A 106 14.94 -2.60 -11.36
N PRO A 107 15.12 -2.01 -10.17
CA PRO A 107 16.43 -2.02 -9.53
C PRO A 107 16.83 -3.47 -9.23
N SER A 108 18.13 -3.74 -9.22
CA SER A 108 18.65 -5.02 -8.72
C SER A 108 18.23 -5.19 -7.26
N VAL A 109 17.56 -6.30 -6.95
CA VAL A 109 17.12 -6.65 -5.59
C VAL A 109 17.89 -7.85 -5.06
N PRO A 110 18.25 -7.87 -3.75
CA PRO A 110 17.90 -6.86 -2.75
C PRO A 110 18.67 -5.53 -2.91
N LEU A 111 17.99 -4.41 -2.66
CA LEU A 111 18.55 -3.05 -2.68
C LEU A 111 18.55 -2.47 -1.27
N GLN A 112 19.67 -1.90 -0.82
CA GLN A 112 19.79 -1.23 0.48
C GLN A 112 19.94 0.28 0.29
N LEU A 113 19.37 1.05 1.20
CA LEU A 113 19.45 2.51 1.21
C LEU A 113 19.75 3.03 2.63
N PRO A 114 20.64 4.02 2.78
CA PRO A 114 21.56 4.54 1.75
C PRO A 114 22.65 3.51 1.35
N ASP A 115 23.35 3.76 0.24
CA ASP A 115 24.44 2.90 -0.25
C ASP A 115 25.66 2.86 0.70
N ALA A 116 25.82 3.89 1.54
CA ALA A 116 26.88 3.97 2.55
C ALA A 116 26.31 4.36 3.91
N GLY A 117 26.78 3.69 4.97
CA GLY A 117 26.34 3.88 6.35
C GLY A 117 25.31 2.85 6.81
N PRO A 118 24.62 3.10 7.95
CA PRO A 118 23.62 2.17 8.46
C PRO A 118 22.47 2.00 7.48
N CYS A 119 22.09 0.76 7.18
CA CYS A 119 20.94 0.46 6.34
C CYS A 119 19.65 0.95 7.01
N LEU A 120 18.95 1.88 6.36
CA LEU A 120 17.70 2.46 6.86
C LEU A 120 16.47 1.92 6.14
N LEU A 121 16.62 1.51 4.89
CA LEU A 121 15.58 0.86 4.09
C LEU A 121 16.20 -0.23 3.24
N GLN A 122 15.54 -1.38 3.16
CA GLN A 122 15.90 -2.47 2.26
C GLN A 122 14.70 -2.88 1.43
N ILE A 123 14.86 -2.93 0.11
CA ILE A 123 13.92 -3.57 -0.80
C ILE A 123 14.38 -5.00 -0.98
N LEU A 124 13.51 -5.95 -0.64
CA LEU A 124 13.83 -7.37 -0.65
C LEU A 124 13.37 -8.04 -1.94
N GLN A 125 12.20 -7.64 -2.45
CA GLN A 125 11.61 -8.27 -3.62
C GLN A 125 10.63 -7.33 -4.33
N VAL A 126 10.54 -7.46 -5.66
CA VAL A 126 9.52 -6.79 -6.47
C VAL A 126 8.75 -7.84 -7.26
N GLN A 127 7.43 -7.81 -7.16
CA GLN A 127 6.52 -8.71 -7.88
C GLN A 127 5.46 -7.89 -8.61
N GLY A 128 5.63 -7.69 -9.92
CA GLY A 128 4.72 -6.84 -10.69
C GLY A 128 4.69 -5.41 -10.16
N ARG A 129 3.60 -5.03 -9.48
CA ARG A 129 3.41 -3.71 -8.85
C ARG A 129 3.67 -3.70 -7.33
N PHE A 130 4.06 -4.83 -6.75
CA PHE A 130 4.22 -5.01 -5.31
C PHE A 130 5.70 -5.00 -4.94
N VAL A 131 6.09 -4.10 -4.04
CA VAL A 131 7.47 -3.95 -3.57
C VAL A 131 7.50 -4.29 -2.09
N PHE A 132 8.22 -5.35 -1.75
CA PHE A 132 8.39 -5.82 -0.38
C PHE A 132 9.70 -5.31 0.18
N GLY A 133 9.68 -4.84 1.41
CA GLY A 133 10.89 -4.36 2.05
C GLY A 133 10.77 -4.20 3.55
N THR A 134 11.87 -3.75 4.13
CA THR A 134 11.98 -3.38 5.54
C THR A 134 12.53 -1.97 5.67
N TYR A 135 12.18 -1.27 6.74
CA TYR A 135 12.82 -0.02 7.09
C TYR A 135 13.03 0.08 8.60
N ARG A 136 14.08 0.80 9.02
CA ARG A 136 14.31 1.08 10.44
C ARG A 136 13.36 2.16 10.91
N ARG A 137 12.81 2.01 12.11
CA ARG A 137 11.83 2.94 12.70
C ARG A 137 12.50 4.24 13.17
N GLU A 138 12.99 5.00 12.20
CA GLU A 138 13.72 6.24 12.37
C GLU A 138 13.21 7.29 11.38
N MET A 139 13.22 8.58 11.76
CA MET A 139 12.71 9.66 10.91
C MET A 139 13.41 9.72 9.55
N LYS A 140 14.71 9.40 9.49
CA LYS A 140 15.48 9.37 8.24
C LYS A 140 14.95 8.34 7.23
N ALA A 141 14.38 7.23 7.70
CA ALA A 141 13.82 6.19 6.84
C ALA A 141 12.60 6.69 6.05
N ILE A 142 11.84 7.64 6.58
CA ILE A 142 10.69 8.26 5.90
C ILE A 142 11.13 8.94 4.60
N GLY A 143 12.30 9.59 4.61
CA GLY A 143 12.88 10.20 3.42
C GLY A 143 13.19 9.18 2.31
N PHE A 144 13.65 7.97 2.67
CA PHE A 144 13.89 6.91 1.68
C PHE A 144 12.60 6.28 1.16
N LEU A 145 11.58 6.12 2.00
CA LEU A 145 10.25 5.71 1.56
C LEU A 145 9.65 6.71 0.55
N GLY A 146 9.89 8.01 0.75
CA GLY A 146 9.49 9.06 -0.21
C GLY A 146 10.20 8.99 -1.57
N LYS A 147 11.39 8.37 -1.63
CA LYS A 147 12.19 8.22 -2.88
C LYS A 147 11.77 7.03 -3.74
N LEU A 148 10.86 6.18 -3.27
CA LEU A 148 10.42 5.01 -4.02
C LEU A 148 9.80 5.39 -5.38
N ASP A 149 9.14 6.55 -5.46
CA ASP A 149 8.60 7.07 -6.73
C ASP A 149 9.69 7.23 -7.79
N SER A 150 10.78 7.94 -7.43
CA SER A 150 11.91 8.16 -8.33
C SER A 150 12.60 6.85 -8.68
N LEU A 151 12.72 5.94 -7.71
CA LEU A 151 13.37 4.65 -7.91
C LEU A 151 12.62 3.75 -8.90
N PHE A 152 11.28 3.77 -8.87
CA PHE A 152 10.44 2.92 -9.72
C PHE A 152 9.83 3.66 -10.93
N GLY A 153 10.02 4.97 -11.02
CA GLY A 153 9.47 5.82 -12.09
C GLY A 153 7.95 5.92 -12.08
N THR A 154 7.30 5.59 -10.95
CA THR A 154 5.83 5.61 -10.80
C THR A 154 5.46 5.88 -9.34
N PRO A 155 4.34 6.55 -9.06
CA PRO A 155 3.81 6.71 -7.71
C PRO A 155 3.76 5.40 -6.91
N ALA A 156 4.22 5.44 -5.67
CA ALA A 156 4.15 4.32 -4.72
C ALA A 156 3.36 4.70 -3.46
N THR A 157 2.55 3.76 -2.97
CA THR A 157 1.87 3.89 -1.67
C THR A 157 2.29 2.76 -0.75
N THR A 158 2.96 3.11 0.33
CA THR A 158 3.50 2.15 1.31
C THR A 158 2.54 1.93 2.47
N ARG A 159 2.39 0.68 2.90
CA ARG A 159 1.70 0.28 4.13
C ARG A 159 2.56 -0.68 4.94
N ASN A 160 2.42 -0.58 6.26
CA ASN A 160 3.01 -1.53 7.20
C ASN A 160 2.43 -2.92 6.96
N TRP A 161 3.25 -3.96 7.09
CA TRP A 161 2.85 -5.35 6.91
C TRP A 161 1.70 -5.80 7.84
N ASN A 162 1.58 -5.22 9.03
CA ASN A 162 0.45 -5.47 9.93
C ASN A 162 -0.88 -5.00 9.31
N THR A 163 -0.87 -3.86 8.61
CA THR A 163 -2.02 -3.38 7.84
C THR A 163 -2.34 -4.33 6.68
N ILE A 164 -1.30 -4.86 6.03
CA ILE A 164 -1.46 -5.88 4.98
C ILE A 164 -2.11 -7.15 5.53
N GLY A 165 -1.71 -7.61 6.72
CA GLY A 165 -2.36 -8.72 7.41
C GLY A 165 -3.85 -8.49 7.66
N GLN A 166 -4.24 -7.27 8.08
CA GLN A 166 -5.66 -6.92 8.23
C GLN A 166 -6.42 -6.94 6.90
N VAL A 167 -5.80 -6.49 5.80
CA VAL A 167 -6.39 -6.60 4.45
C VAL A 167 -6.61 -8.07 4.09
N LEU A 168 -5.63 -8.93 4.31
CA LEU A 168 -5.72 -10.36 4.03
C LEU A 168 -6.84 -11.02 4.82
N ASN A 169 -6.96 -10.70 6.12
CA ASN A 169 -8.05 -11.20 6.96
C ASN A 169 -9.42 -10.78 6.40
N VAL A 170 -9.58 -9.55 5.94
CA VAL A 170 -10.85 -9.09 5.34
C VAL A 170 -11.16 -9.85 4.04
N LEU A 171 -10.14 -10.15 3.22
CA LEU A 171 -10.27 -10.87 1.95
C LEU A 171 -10.55 -12.37 2.12
N GLN A 172 -10.06 -12.98 3.20
CA GLN A 172 -10.27 -14.40 3.51
C GLN A 172 -11.63 -14.66 4.17
N ASN A 173 -12.21 -13.65 4.82
CA ASN A 173 -13.52 -13.69 5.47
C ASN A 173 -14.60 -12.99 4.64
N ASP A 174 -14.47 -13.02 3.31
CA ASP A 174 -15.40 -12.45 2.32
C ASP A 174 -16.04 -13.58 1.50
#